data_AF-A0A952D543-F1
#
_entry.id   AF-A0A952D543-F1
#
_cell.length_a   1.000
_cell.length_b   1.000
_cell.length_c   1.000
_cell.angle_alpha   90.00
_cell.angle_beta   90.00
_cell.angle_gamma   90.00
#
_symmetry.space_group_name_H-M   'P 1'
#
loop_
_entity.id
_entity.type
_entity.pdbx_description
1 polymer ?
#
loop_
_entity_poly.entity_id
_entity_poly.type
_entity_poly.pdbx_seq_one_letter_code
_entity_poly.pdbx_strand_id
1 'polypeptide(L)' 'MQIATALGALSRPIVAVYEWDSQAHRWKRYVPGVPSFVSNLHQLRTGATYWVIAQ' A
#
# COMPACT_ATOMS: atom_id res chain seq x y z
N MET A 1 -2.59 9.86 4.68
CA MET A 1 -2.42 10.29 3.27
C MET A 1 -2.96 9.20 2.34
N GLN A 2 -3.58 9.56 1.20
CA GLN A 2 -4.01 8.58 0.20
C GLN A 2 -2.81 7.89 -0.43
N ILE A 3 -2.82 6.55 -0.48
CA ILE A 3 -1.66 5.79 -0.94
C ILE A 3 -1.35 6.05 -2.42
N ALA A 4 -2.37 6.17 -3.28
CA ALA A 4 -2.17 6.47 -4.70
C ALA A 4 -1.41 7.81 -4.91
N THR A 5 -1.75 8.84 -4.14
CA THR A 5 -1.06 10.13 -4.17
C THR A 5 0.37 10.02 -3.68
N ALA A 6 0.61 9.25 -2.62
CA ALA A 6 1.93 9.07 -2.03
C ALA A 6 2.92 8.40 -3.01
N LEU A 7 2.46 7.35 -3.71
CA LEU A 7 3.31 6.59 -4.61
C LEU A 7 3.60 7.34 -5.92
N GLY A 8 2.74 8.28 -6.32
CA GLY A 8 2.99 9.14 -7.48
C GLY A 8 4.25 10.01 -7.35
N ALA A 9 4.79 10.18 -6.14
CA ALA A 9 6.03 10.92 -5.90
C ALA A 9 7.30 10.05 -6.04
N LEU A 10 7.18 8.74 -6.21
CA LEU A 10 8.31 7.82 -6.27
C LEU A 10 8.84 7.69 -7.71
N SER A 11 10.16 7.65 -7.87
CA SER A 11 10.81 7.55 -9.19
C SER A 11 10.73 6.15 -9.82
N ARG A 12 10.37 5.14 -9.02
CA ARG A 12 10.27 3.75 -9.45
C ARG A 12 8.81 3.28 -9.43
N PRO A 13 8.37 2.52 -10.45
CA PRO A 13 7.04 1.95 -10.45
C PRO A 13 6.89 0.97 -9.29
N ILE A 14 5.82 1.18 -8.52
CA ILE A 14 5.46 0.31 -7.40
C ILE A 14 4.58 -0.81 -7.89
N VAL A 15 4.93 -2.04 -7.51
CA VAL A 15 4.17 -3.24 -7.84
C VAL A 15 3.13 -3.51 -6.76
N ALA A 16 3.53 -3.40 -5.49
CA ALA A 16 2.63 -3.61 -4.37
C ALA A 16 3.13 -2.94 -3.09
N VAL A 17 2.20 -2.59 -2.21
CA VAL A 17 2.48 -2.14 -0.84
C VAL A 17 1.69 -3.00 0.12
N TYR A 18 2.35 -3.46 1.18
CA TYR A 18 1.74 -4.25 2.24
C TYR A 18 1.87 -3.58 3.60
N GLU A 19 0.86 -3.78 4.43
CA GLU A 19 0.85 -3.42 5.85
C GLU A 19 0.37 -4.63 6.65
N TRP A 20 1.02 -4.91 7.78
CA TRP A 20 0.53 -5.90 8.73
C TRP A 20 -0.55 -5.28 9.63
N ASP A 21 -1.76 -5.83 9.60
CA ASP A 21 -2.83 -5.48 10.54
C ASP A 21 -2.77 -6.40 11.76
N SER A 22 -2.27 -5.89 12.87
CA SER A 22 -2.14 -6.64 14.12
C SER A 22 -3.47 -6.91 14.81
N GLN A 23 -4.51 -6.11 14.57
CA GLN A 23 -5.83 -6.35 15.19
C GLN A 23 -6.54 -7.50 14.49
N ALA A 24 -6.44 -7.54 13.16
CA ALA A 24 -7.10 -8.55 12.36
C ALA A 24 -6.20 -9.73 11.96
N HIS A 25 -4.96 -9.76 12.45
CA HIS A 25 -3.93 -10.77 12.15
C HIS A 25 -3.82 -11.11 10.65
N ARG A 26 -3.78 -10.09 9.79
CA ARG A 26 -3.72 -10.28 8.34
C ARG A 26 -2.96 -9.18 7.64
N TRP A 27 -2.47 -9.50 6.45
CA TRP A 27 -1.89 -8.52 5.54
C TRP A 27 -2.97 -7.68 4.87
N LYS A 28 -2.80 -6.37 4.93
CA LYS A 28 -3.42 -5.41 4.03
C LYS A 28 -2.50 -5.18 2.84
N ARG A 29 -3.08 -4.92 1.67
CA ARG A 29 -2.34 -4.68 0.44
C ARG A 29 -2.94 -3.57 -0.42
N TYR A 30 -2.07 -2.91 -1.16
CA TYR A 30 -2.39 -2.02 -2.26
C TYR A 30 -1.61 -2.46 -3.50
N VAL A 31 -2.31 -2.55 -4.63
CA VAL A 31 -1.71 -2.85 -5.94
C VAL A 31 -2.19 -1.76 -6.91
N PRO A 32 -1.29 -0.98 -7.54
CA PRO A 32 -1.69 0.03 -8.53
C PRO A 32 -2.33 -0.59 -9.77
N GLY A 33 -3.31 0.08 -10.37
CA GLY A 33 -3.87 -0.29 -11.67
C GLY A 33 -4.83 -1.49 -11.69
N VAL A 34 -5.12 -2.11 -10.54
CA VAL A 34 -6.11 -3.20 -10.43
C VAL A 34 -7.44 -2.68 -9.84
N PRO A 35 -8.56 -3.41 -10.02
CA PRO A 35 -9.83 -3.04 -9.40
C PRO A 35 -9.74 -2.87 -7.88
N SER A 36 -10.51 -1.91 -7.35
CA SER A 36 -10.43 -1.50 -5.95
C SER A 36 -10.68 -2.63 -4.96
N PHE A 37 -11.54 -3.60 -5.26
CA PHE A 37 -11.84 -4.75 -4.40
C PHE A 37 -10.64 -5.69 -4.17
N VAL A 38 -9.58 -5.57 -4.98
CA VAL A 38 -8.34 -6.35 -4.82
C VAL A 38 -7.44 -5.74 -3.72
N SER A 39 -7.58 -4.44 -3.47
CA SER A 39 -6.80 -3.67 -2.51
C SER A 39 -7.64 -3.31 -1.28
N ASN A 40 -7.05 -3.47 -0.10
CA ASN A 40 -7.69 -3.13 1.18
C ASN A 40 -6.80 -2.23 2.06
N LEU A 41 -5.69 -1.73 1.49
CA LEU A 41 -4.88 -0.65 2.03
C LEU A 41 -5.09 0.60 1.17
N HIS A 42 -5.79 1.61 1.70
CA HIS A 42 -6.08 2.84 0.96
C HIS A 42 -5.36 4.07 1.52
N GLN A 43 -4.90 3.99 2.76
CA GLN A 43 -4.30 5.11 3.47
C GLN A 43 -2.99 4.72 4.11
N LEU A 44 -1.98 5.56 3.89
CA LEU A 44 -0.74 5.55 4.64
C LEU A 44 -0.89 6.44 5.88
N ARG A 45 -0.46 5.90 7.02
CA ARG A 45 -0.36 6.52 8.33
C ARG A 45 1.11 6.68 8.72
N THR A 46 1.46 7.85 9.26
CA THR A 46 2.78 8.10 9.85
C THR A 46 3.01 7.17 11.04
N GLY A 47 4.23 6.65 11.17
CA GLY A 47 4.61 5.72 12.25
C GLY A 47 4.23 4.26 12.02
N ALA A 48 3.52 3.94 10.93
CA ALA A 48 3.26 2.55 10.54
C ALA A 48 4.36 1.99 9.64
N THR A 49 4.53 0.67 9.68
CA THR A 49 5.53 -0.05 8.88
C THR A 49 4.88 -0.58 7.60
N TYR A 50 5.55 -0.39 6.47
CA TYR A 50 5.09 -0.84 5.17
C TYR A 50 6.19 -1.61 4.44
N TRP A 51 5.78 -2.61 3.68
CA TRP A 51 6.65 -3.33 2.76
C TRP A 51 6.29 -2.87 1.35
N VAL A 52 7.29 -2.40 0.61
CA VAL A 52 7.11 -1.84 -0.74
C VAL A 52 7.89 -2.70 -1.73
N ILE A 53 7.20 -3.21 -2.75
CA ILE A 53 7.79 -3.95 -3.87
C ILE A 53 7.82 -3.00 -5.07
N ALA A 54 9.00 -2.76 -5.63
CA ALA A 54 9.23 -1.84 -6.74
C ALA A 54 10.12 -2.47 -7.82
N GLN A 55 10.08 -1.92 -9.05
CA GLN A 55 10.97 -2.28 -10.17
C GLN A 55 11.98 -1.16 -10.46
#